data_AF-A0A3D2GKG5-F1
#
_entry.id   AF-A0A3D2GKG5-F1
#
_cell.length_a   1.000
_cell.length_b   1.000
_cell.length_c   1.000
_cell.angle_alpha   90.00
_cell.angle_beta   90.00
_cell.angle_gamma   90.00
#
_symmetry.space_group_name_H-M   'P 1'
#
loop_
_entity.id
_entity.type
_entity.pdbx_description
1 polymer ?
#
loop_
_entity_poly.entity_id
_entity_poly.type
_entity_poly.pdbx_seq_one_letter_code
_entity_poly.pdbx_strand_id
1 'polypeptide(L)'
;GVKWIKAAVAAFEPDNDAVILDGCRVVKYNRLVVAPGLKLDWGAIEGLEETLGRNGVTSNYRYDLAPYTWELVSEMREGRAIFTQPPMPIKC
;
A
#
# COMPACT_ATOMS: atom_id res chain seq x y z
N GLY A 1 -9.11 25.60 -12.40
CA GLY A 1 -9.01 24.14 -12.23
C GLY A 1 -7.63 23.77 -11.69
N VAL A 2 -7.42 22.53 -11.25
CA VAL A 2 -6.12 22.02 -10.80
C VAL A 2 -5.52 21.13 -11.89
N LYS A 3 -4.19 21.18 -12.09
CA LYS A 3 -3.50 20.32 -13.04
C LYS A 3 -3.21 18.96 -12.41
N TRP A 4 -3.87 17.91 -12.87
CA TRP A 4 -3.54 16.54 -12.48
C TRP A 4 -2.39 16.01 -13.33
N ILE A 5 -1.25 15.75 -12.69
CA ILE A 5 -0.11 15.05 -13.29
C ILE A 5 -0.22 13.57 -12.89
N LYS A 6 -0.56 12.71 -13.85
CA LYS A 6 -0.68 11.26 -13.64
C LYS A 6 0.68 10.57 -13.77
N ALA A 7 1.53 10.73 -12.76
CA ALA A 7 2.86 10.16 -12.73
C ALA A 7 3.27 9.86 -11.29
N ALA A 8 4.10 8.84 -11.06
CA ALA A 8 4.73 8.62 -9.77
C ALA A 8 5.83 9.66 -9.54
N VAL A 9 6.01 10.10 -8.29
CA VAL A 9 7.21 10.83 -7.88
C VAL A 9 8.30 9.81 -7.58
N ALA A 10 9.41 9.89 -8.31
CA ALA A 10 10.56 9.02 -8.16
C ALA A 10 11.59 9.55 -7.15
N ALA A 11 11.77 10.88 -7.06
CA ALA A 11 12.69 11.50 -6.11
C ALA A 11 12.28 12.93 -5.73
N PHE A 12 12.77 13.37 -4.56
CA PHE A 12 12.68 14.75 -4.08
C PHE A 12 14.03 15.44 -4.26
N GLU A 13 14.04 16.66 -4.81
CA GLU A 13 15.22 17.53 -4.90
C GLU A 13 14.93 18.85 -4.16
N PRO A 14 14.94 18.83 -2.81
CA PRO A 14 14.54 19.98 -2.02
C PRO A 14 15.42 21.21 -2.21
N ASP A 15 16.73 21.02 -2.42
CA ASP A 15 17.69 22.12 -2.68
C ASP A 15 17.39 22.89 -3.97
N ASN A 16 16.66 22.25 -4.87
CA ASN A 16 16.28 22.78 -6.18
C ASN A 16 14.79 23.17 -6.24
N ASP A 17 14.05 23.07 -5.14
CA ASP A 17 12.61 23.20 -5.09
C ASP A 17 11.91 22.35 -6.18
N ALA A 18 12.31 21.07 -6.30
CA ALA A 18 11.83 20.19 -7.36
C ALA A 18 11.47 18.78 -6.91
N VAL A 19 10.62 18.11 -7.70
CA VAL A 19 10.41 16.67 -7.67
C VAL A 19 10.71 16.06 -9.03
N ILE A 20 11.30 14.87 -9.03
CA ILE A 20 11.54 14.06 -10.22
C ILE A 20 10.41 13.05 -10.34
N LEU A 21 9.75 13.01 -11.49
CA LEU A 21 8.72 12.03 -11.81
C LEU A 21 9.33 10.79 -12.46
N ASP A 22 8.57 9.70 -12.49
CA ASP A 22 8.86 8.58 -13.36
C ASP A 22 9.07 9.06 -14.82
N GLY A 23 10.09 8.52 -15.48
CA GLY A 23 10.51 9.00 -16.80
C GLY A 23 11.36 10.30 -16.79
N CYS A 24 12.03 10.61 -15.67
CA CYS A 24 13.03 11.69 -15.54
C CYS A 24 12.51 13.11 -15.79
N ARG A 25 11.20 13.33 -15.68
CA ARG A 25 10.61 14.67 -15.81
C ARG A 25 10.71 15.43 -14.49
N VAL A 26 11.16 16.68 -14.55
CA VAL A 26 11.29 17.56 -13.38
C VAL A 26 10.06 18.47 -13.24
N VAL A 27 9.56 18.63 -12.02
CA VAL A 27 8.50 19.59 -11.66
C VAL A 27 8.99 20.48 -10.53
N LYS A 28 9.04 21.80 -10.78
CA LYS A 28 9.40 22.82 -9.78
C LYS A 28 8.19 23.22 -8.93
N TYR A 29 8.45 23.63 -7.70
CA TYR A 29 7.45 24.17 -6.78
C TYR A 29 7.96 25.43 -6.07
N ASN A 30 7.07 26.20 -5.44
CA ASN A 30 7.46 27.21 -4.43
C ASN A 30 7.21 26.71 -3.01
N ARG A 31 6.25 25.80 -2.86
CA ARG A 31 5.90 25.09 -1.63
C ARG A 31 5.50 23.67 -2.01
N LEU A 32 5.95 22.70 -1.22
CA LEU A 32 5.64 21.29 -1.40
C LEU A 32 4.81 20.78 -0.22
N VAL A 33 3.66 20.18 -0.52
CA VAL A 33 2.85 19.43 0.45
C VAL A 33 2.99 17.96 0.12
N VAL A 34 3.43 17.15 1.08
CA VAL A 34 3.76 15.72 0.89
C VAL A 34 2.68 14.86 1.55
N ALA A 35 2.00 14.03 0.77
CA ALA A 35 0.94 13.13 1.23
C ALA A 35 1.02 11.71 0.58
N PRO A 36 2.14 10.98 0.72
CA PRO A 36 2.39 9.71 0.03
C PRO A 36 1.66 8.50 0.64
N GLY A 37 1.09 8.66 1.84
CA GLY A 37 0.51 7.55 2.61
C GLY A 37 1.57 6.60 3.17
N LEU A 38 1.17 5.36 3.46
CA LEU A 38 2.06 4.28 3.93
C LEU A 38 2.17 3.17 2.89
N LYS A 39 3.40 2.66 2.71
CA LYS A 39 3.70 1.43 1.97
C LYS A 39 3.29 0.21 2.81
N LEU A 40 2.69 -0.77 2.15
CA LEU A 40 2.48 -2.11 2.71
C LEU A 40 3.70 -2.95 2.38
N ASP A 41 4.35 -3.50 3.40
CA ASP A 41 5.57 -4.30 3.24
C ASP A 41 5.29 -5.78 3.45
N TRP A 42 4.72 -6.43 2.44
CA TRP A 42 4.34 -7.84 2.50
C TRP A 42 5.55 -8.76 2.66
N GLY A 43 6.70 -8.39 2.08
CA GLY A 43 7.96 -9.12 2.20
C GLY A 43 8.60 -9.05 3.58
N ALA A 44 8.08 -8.23 4.51
CA ALA A 44 8.55 -8.20 5.89
C ALA A 44 8.17 -9.48 6.68
N ILE A 45 7.24 -10.28 6.17
CA ILE A 45 6.84 -11.57 6.73
C ILE A 45 7.27 -12.67 5.76
N GLU A 46 8.22 -13.48 6.18
CA GLU A 46 8.73 -14.61 5.40
C GLU A 46 7.57 -15.55 5.01
N GLY A 47 7.48 -15.88 3.72
CA GLY A 47 6.46 -16.80 3.20
C GLY A 47 5.07 -16.18 2.97
N LEU A 48 4.86 -14.90 3.28
CA LEU A 48 3.53 -14.29 3.18
C LEU A 48 3.08 -14.09 1.72
N GLU A 49 3.92 -13.53 0.87
CA GLU A 49 3.55 -13.20 -0.52
C GLU A 49 3.19 -14.45 -1.33
N GLU A 50 3.81 -15.58 -1.01
CA GLU A 50 3.59 -16.86 -1.68
C GLU A 50 2.17 -17.39 -1.43
N THR A 51 1.61 -17.20 -0.23
CA THR A 51 0.29 -17.73 0.14
C THR A 51 -0.81 -16.69 0.21
N LEU A 52 -0.50 -15.39 0.21
CA LEU A 52 -1.49 -14.33 0.37
C LEU A 52 -2.51 -14.33 -0.79
N GLY A 53 -3.79 -14.49 -0.44
CA GLY A 53 -4.91 -14.65 -1.38
C GLY A 53 -5.28 -16.11 -1.69
N ARG A 54 -4.69 -17.08 -0.97
CA ARG A 54 -4.99 -18.51 -1.08
C ARG A 54 -4.75 -19.22 0.24
N ASN A 55 -5.14 -20.48 0.32
CA ASN A 55 -4.94 -21.35 1.49
C ASN A 55 -5.49 -20.75 2.80
N GLY A 56 -6.52 -19.90 2.74
CA GLY A 56 -7.08 -19.24 3.94
C GLY A 56 -6.28 -18.03 4.44
N VAL A 57 -5.24 -17.58 3.73
CA VAL A 57 -4.45 -16.40 4.10
C VAL A 57 -4.89 -15.19 3.28
N THR A 58 -5.29 -14.10 3.94
CA THR A 58 -5.85 -12.91 3.31
C THR A 58 -5.46 -11.62 4.05
N SER A 59 -5.70 -10.46 3.43
CA SER A 59 -5.59 -9.16 4.11
C SER A 59 -6.48 -8.10 3.46
N ASN A 60 -7.27 -7.41 4.29
CA ASN A 60 -8.12 -6.29 3.87
C ASN A 60 -7.32 -5.04 3.46
N TYR A 61 -6.02 -4.99 3.74
CA TYR A 61 -5.16 -3.89 3.32
C TYR A 61 -4.83 -3.92 1.81
N ARG A 62 -5.05 -5.06 1.15
CA ARG A 62 -5.00 -5.19 -0.31
C ARG A 62 -6.43 -5.15 -0.84
N TYR A 63 -6.75 -4.14 -1.64
CA TYR A 63 -8.11 -3.91 -2.15
C TYR A 63 -8.67 -5.12 -2.90
N ASP A 64 -7.84 -5.79 -3.70
CA ASP A 64 -8.19 -6.98 -4.48
C ASP A 64 -8.48 -8.22 -3.62
N LEU A 65 -8.06 -8.24 -2.35
CA LEU A 65 -8.27 -9.36 -1.43
C LEU A 65 -9.47 -9.19 -0.50
N ALA A 66 -10.03 -7.99 -0.39
CA ALA A 66 -11.19 -7.78 0.47
C ALA A 66 -12.36 -8.73 0.16
N PRO A 67 -12.70 -9.05 -1.12
CA PRO A 67 -13.70 -10.06 -1.43
C PRO A 67 -13.33 -11.47 -0.94
N TYR A 68 -12.06 -11.86 -1.04
CA TYR A 68 -11.58 -13.17 -0.58
C TYR A 68 -11.65 -13.29 0.95
N THR A 69 -11.36 -12.21 1.68
CA THR A 69 -11.60 -12.20 3.13
C THR A 69 -13.07 -12.46 3.47
N TRP A 70 -14.00 -11.85 2.72
CA TRP A 70 -15.42 -12.06 2.95
C TRP A 70 -15.87 -13.48 2.62
N GLU A 71 -15.36 -14.07 1.54
CA GLU A 71 -15.58 -15.47 1.19
C GLU A 71 -15.14 -16.40 2.33
N LEU A 72 -13.90 -16.28 2.80
CA LEU A 72 -13.36 -17.08 3.90
C LEU A 72 -14.21 -16.96 5.18
N VAL A 73 -14.65 -15.75 5.52
CA VAL A 73 -15.51 -15.52 6.69
C VAL A 73 -16.89 -16.12 6.51
N SER A 74 -17.47 -16.03 5.31
CA SER A 74 -18.83 -16.50 5.02
C SER A 74 -18.92 -18.03 4.96
N GLU A 75 -17.85 -18.69 4.50
CA GLU A 75 -17.82 -20.15 4.34
C GLU A 75 -17.37 -20.89 5.60
N MET A 76 -16.70 -20.20 6.54
CA MET A 76 -16.21 -20.81 7.78
C MET A 76 -17.36 -21.32 8.64
N ARG A 77 -17.38 -22.64 8.90
CA ARG A 77 -18.35 -23.29 9.79
C ARG A 77 -17.79 -23.63 11.17
N GLU A 78 -16.53 -24.02 11.22
CA GLU A 78 -15.81 -24.44 12.43
C GLU A 78 -14.30 -24.27 12.26
N GLY A 79 -13.53 -24.40 13.35
CA GLY A 79 -12.07 -24.26 13.35
C GLY A 79 -11.57 -22.97 14.01
N ARG A 80 -10.34 -22.56 13.66
CA ARG A 80 -9.67 -21.41 14.27
C ARG A 80 -9.41 -20.31 13.24
N ALA A 81 -9.96 -19.13 13.49
CA ALA A 81 -9.60 -17.90 12.79
C ALA A 81 -8.49 -17.16 13.56
N ILE A 82 -7.45 -16.70 12.87
CA ILE A 82 -6.35 -15.94 13.45
C ILE A 82 -6.28 -14.57 12.76
N PHE A 83 -6.25 -13.52 13.57
CA PHE A 83 -6.08 -12.14 13.11
C PHE A 83 -4.78 -11.59 13.69
N THR A 84 -4.03 -10.85 12.88
CA THR A 84 -2.70 -10.34 13.24
C THR A 84 -2.68 -8.82 13.20
N GLN A 85 -1.90 -8.22 14.09
CA GLN A 85 -1.60 -6.79 14.07
C GLN A 85 -0.08 -6.61 14.10
N PRO A 86 0.52 -5.98 13.07
CA PRO A 86 1.96 -5.69 13.10
C PRO A 86 2.26 -4.55 14.09
N PRO A 87 3.54 -4.38 14.50
CA PRO A 87 3.96 -3.23 15.28
C PRO A 87 3.60 -1.90 14.60
N MET A 88 3.36 -0.86 15.40
CA MET A 88 3.17 0.49 14.88
C MET A 88 4.40 0.97 14.10
N PRO A 89 4.21 1.79 13.04
CA PRO A 89 2.97 2.44 12.61
C PRO A 89 2.08 1.60 11.67
N ILE A 90 0.75 1.72 11.82
CA ILE A 90 -0.27 1.15 10.92
C ILE A 90 -1.27 2.24 10.48
N LYS A 91 -1.98 2.02 9.36
CA LYS A 91 -3.08 2.87 8.88
C LYS A 91 -4.42 2.17 9.05
N CYS A 92 -5.50 2.87 9.37
CA CYS A 92 -6.86 2.35 9.35
C CYS A 92 -7.79 3.38 8.71
#